data_AF-A0A847WFP7-F1
#
_entry.id   AF-A0A847WFP7-F1
#
_cell.length_a   1.000
_cell.length_b   1.000
_cell.length_c   1.000
_cell.angle_alpha   90.00
_cell.angle_beta   90.00
_cell.angle_gamma   90.00
#
_symmetry.space_group_name_H-M   'P 1'
#
loop_
_entity.id
_entity.type
_entity.pdbx_description
1 polymer ?
#
loop_
_entity_poly.entity_id
_entity_poly.type
_entity_poly.pdbx_seq_one_letter_code
_entity_poly.pdbx_strand_id
1 'polypeptide(L)' 'MNTIDLHVHSTISDGTMTPKELVFYAKEKGLTAFA' A
#
# COMPACT_ATOMS: atom_id res chain seq x y z
N MET A 1 16.23 -8.13 -3.03
CA MET A 1 15.28 -7.94 -4.15
C MET A 1 14.30 -6.87 -3.72
N ASN A 2 14.08 -5.83 -4.51
CA ASN A 2 13.16 -4.75 -4.14
C ASN A 2 11.76 -5.12 -4.64
N THR A 3 10.78 -5.18 -3.75
CA THR A 3 9.39 -5.52 -4.07
C THR A 3 8.56 -4.24 -4.14
N ILE A 4 7.86 -4.02 -5.25
CA ILE A 4 7.05 -2.83 -5.51
C ILE A 4 5.65 -3.28 -5.93
N ASP A 5 4.62 -2.70 -5.31
CA ASP A 5 3.22 -2.91 -5.66
C ASP A 5 2.65 -1.67 -6.37
N LEU A 6 2.23 -1.81 -7.62
CA LEU A 6 1.72 -0.69 -8.44
C LEU A 6 0.20 -0.70 -8.55
N HIS A 7 -0.48 -1.57 -7.80
CA HIS A 7 -1.93 -1.70 -7.87
C HIS A 7 -2.55 -1.73 -6.49
N VAL A 8 -2.72 -0.53 -5.90
CA VAL A 8 -3.35 -0.37 -4.59
C VAL A 8 -4.61 0.48 -4.70
N HIS A 9 -5.63 0.10 -3.93
CA HIS A 9 -6.88 0.86 -3.79
C HIS A 9 -7.04 1.26 -2.32
N SER A 10 -7.26 2.55 -2.06
CA SER A 10 -7.55 3.07 -0.72
C SER A 10 -9.05 3.32 -0.54
N THR A 11 -9.48 3.68 0.66
CA THR A 11 -10.86 4.13 0.94
C THR A 11 -11.29 5.38 0.18
N ILE A 12 -10.39 6.07 -0.54
CA ILE A 12 -10.73 7.18 -1.44
C ILE A 12 -11.36 6.66 -2.75
N SER A 13 -11.01 5.43 -3.15
CA SER A 13 -11.60 4.74 -4.29
C SER A 13 -12.62 3.71 -3.77
N ASP A 14 -12.28 2.43 -3.78
CA ASP A 14 -13.11 1.28 -3.37
C ASP A 14 -12.32 0.25 -2.53
N GLY A 15 -11.16 0.67 -1.99
CA GLY A 15 -10.35 -0.14 -1.08
C GLY A 15 -10.85 -0.11 0.37
N THR A 16 -10.24 -0.94 1.23
CA THR A 16 -10.66 -1.10 2.63
C THR A 16 -9.78 -0.38 3.64
N MET A 17 -8.62 0.14 3.22
CA MET A 17 -7.65 0.82 4.08
C MET A 17 -7.52 2.30 3.67
N THR A 18 -7.41 3.18 4.66
CA THR A 18 -7.07 4.58 4.42
C THR A 18 -5.66 4.71 3.84
N PRO A 19 -5.31 5.82 3.14
CA PRO A 19 -3.95 6.02 2.64
C PRO A 19 -2.87 5.89 3.71
N LYS A 20 -3.16 6.32 4.95
CA LYS A 20 -2.24 6.20 6.09
C LYS A 20 -2.03 4.73 6.49
N GLU A 21 -3.10 3.95 6.56
CA GLU A 21 -3.02 2.53 6.91
C GLU A 21 -2.26 1.73 5.85
N LEU A 22 -2.45 2.05 4.56
CA LEU A 22 -1.71 1.44 3.46
C LEU A 22 -0.19 1.65 3.58
N VAL A 23 0.27 2.84 3.99
CA VAL A 23 1.70 3.10 4.21
C VAL A 23 2.27 2.20 5.30
N PHE A 24 1.58 2.05 6.43
CA PHE A 24 2.04 1.18 7.52
C PHE A 24 1.99 -0.29 7.12
N TYR A 25 0.96 -0.70 6.38
CA TYR A 25 0.81 -2.06 5.88
C TYR A 25 1.90 -2.42 4.86
N ALA A 26 2.19 -1.54 3.89
CA ALA A 26 3.27 -1.71 2.93
C ALA A 26 4.62 -1.88 3.63
N LYS A 27 4.88 -1.09 4.68
CA LYS A 27 6.07 -1.22 5.53
C LYS A 27 6.13 -2.56 6.27
N GLU A 28 5.02 -3.01 6.84
CA GLU A 28 4.92 -4.31 7.52
C GLU A 28 5.20 -5.48 6.55
N LYS A 29 4.74 -5.37 5.29
CA LYS A 29 4.97 -6.38 4.24
C LYS A 29 6.35 -6.30 3.59
N GLY A 30 7.19 -5.33 3.98
CA GLY A 30 8.53 -5.17 3.43
C GLY A 30 8.55 -4.67 1.98
N LEU A 31 7.49 -3.97 1.54
CA LEU A 31 7.51 -3.31 0.24
C LEU A 31 8.53 -2.16 0.26
N THR A 32 9.26 -2.03 -0.84
CA THR A 32 10.20 -0.93 -1.06
C THR A 32 9.45 0.34 -1.48
N ALA A 33 8.38 0.20 -2.26
CA ALA A 33 7.50 1.28 -2.69
C ALA A 33 6.12 0.72 -3.06
N PHE A 34 5.12 1.59 -3.12
CA PHE A 34 3.83 1.28 -3.74
C PHE A 34 3.22 2.53 -4.41
N ALA A 35 2.26 2.32 -5.32
CA ALA A 35 1.53 3.37 -6.02
C ALA A 35 0.02 3.17 -5.92
#